data_AF-A0AA41E3C1-F1
#
_entry.id   AF-A0AA41E3C1-F1
#
_cell.length_a   1.000
_cell.length_b   1.000
_cell.length_c   1.000
_cell.angle_alpha   90.00
_cell.angle_beta   90.00
_cell.angle_gamma   90.00
#
_symmetry.space_group_name_H-M   'P 1'
#
loop_
_entity.id
_entity.type
_entity.pdbx_description
1 polymer ?
#
loop_
_entity_poly.entity_id
_entity_poly.type
_entity_poly.pdbx_seq_one_letter_code
_entity_poly.pdbx_strand_id
1 'polypeptide(L)'
;MTGNTTGVYPAVSGRPDNRGSFDYSSARHQMENVGPIPSGRYWIQPSQMWKNRWYNLASRAAWGDYRLTIHVMPGTRTFGRGGFFIHGGTHAGSAGCINLHSGMENFVREIEAATKGMPECYVPLTVQY
;
A
#
# COMPACT_ATOMS: atom_id res chain seq x y z
N MET A 1 -21.55 15.33 11.71
CA MET A 1 -21.54 15.37 10.24
C MET A 1 -20.44 14.41 9.78
N THR A 2 -20.78 13.18 9.45
CA THR A 2 -19.83 12.19 8.90
C THR A 2 -19.74 12.42 7.40
N GLY A 3 -18.93 13.39 6.98
CA GLY A 3 -18.63 13.60 5.58
C GLY A 3 -17.84 12.41 5.05
N ASN A 4 -18.29 11.81 3.94
CA ASN A 4 -17.48 10.87 3.18
C ASN A 4 -16.30 11.64 2.56
N THR A 5 -15.17 11.70 3.26
CA THR A 5 -13.93 12.21 2.68
C THR A 5 -13.46 11.22 1.63
N THR A 6 -13.39 11.67 0.38
CA THR A 6 -12.87 10.86 -0.73
C THR A 6 -11.53 11.46 -1.15
N GLY A 7 -10.45 10.68 -0.99
CA GLY A 7 -9.11 11.01 -1.48
C GLY A 7 -8.76 10.13 -2.68
N VAL A 8 -8.06 10.70 -3.66
CA VAL A 8 -7.55 9.97 -4.83
C VAL A 8 -6.05 10.15 -4.90
N TYR A 9 -5.31 9.04 -4.89
CA TYR A 9 -3.85 9.04 -4.91
C TYR A 9 -3.36 8.20 -6.08
N PRO A 10 -2.49 8.75 -6.96
CA PRO A 10 -1.77 7.95 -7.93
C PRO A 10 -1.00 6.83 -7.22
N ALA A 11 -1.15 5.60 -7.71
CA ALA A 11 -0.57 4.43 -7.09
C ALA A 11 -0.04 3.47 -8.15
N VAL A 12 1.02 2.75 -7.82
CA VAL A 12 1.51 1.63 -8.62
C VAL A 12 1.77 0.41 -7.76
N SER A 13 1.69 -0.78 -8.35
CA SER A 13 2.05 -2.03 -7.68
C SER A 13 2.76 -2.98 -8.64
N GLY A 14 3.66 -3.80 -8.10
CA GLY A 14 4.50 -4.70 -8.92
C GLY A 14 5.63 -3.95 -9.60
N ARG A 15 6.56 -4.67 -10.22
CA ARG A 15 7.69 -4.08 -10.96
C ARG A 15 7.31 -3.81 -12.42
N PRO A 16 7.63 -2.62 -12.95
CA PRO A 16 7.42 -2.34 -14.36
C PRO A 16 8.37 -3.18 -15.22
N ASP A 17 8.03 -3.32 -16.50
CA ASP A 17 8.94 -3.85 -17.51
C ASP A 17 10.03 -2.83 -17.89
N ASN A 18 10.91 -3.21 -18.82
CA ASN A 18 12.01 -2.36 -19.30
C ASN A 18 11.54 -1.07 -20.00
N ARG A 19 10.25 -0.95 -20.31
CA ARG A 19 9.63 0.24 -20.92
C ARG A 19 8.89 1.08 -19.88
N GLY A 20 8.95 0.71 -18.59
CA GLY A 20 8.22 1.38 -17.52
C GLY A 20 6.74 0.99 -17.42
N SER A 21 6.29 -0.03 -18.16
CA SER A 21 4.89 -0.45 -18.17
C SER A 21 4.60 -1.45 -17.06
N PHE A 22 3.47 -1.27 -16.36
CA PHE A 22 3.02 -2.17 -15.31
C PHE A 22 2.05 -3.22 -15.87
N ASP A 23 2.20 -4.46 -15.42
CA ASP A 23 1.35 -5.59 -15.78
C ASP A 23 0.47 -5.98 -14.58
N TYR A 24 -0.84 -5.88 -14.75
CA TYR A 24 -1.85 -6.21 -13.75
C TYR A 24 -2.66 -7.46 -14.12
N SER A 25 -2.13 -8.30 -15.02
CA SER A 25 -2.78 -9.54 -15.39
C SER A 25 -2.83 -10.54 -14.23
N SER A 26 -3.84 -11.42 -14.26
CA SER A 26 -3.98 -12.50 -13.28
C SER A 26 -2.77 -13.46 -13.25
N ALA A 27 -2.04 -13.60 -14.36
CA ALA A 27 -0.79 -14.34 -14.39
C ALA A 27 0.30 -13.62 -13.59
N ARG A 28 0.41 -12.30 -13.75
CA ARG A 28 1.37 -11.46 -13.03
C ARG A 28 1.12 -11.44 -11.52
N HIS A 29 -0.13 -11.57 -11.08
CA HIS A 29 -0.48 -11.68 -9.65
C HIS A 29 0.19 -12.87 -8.94
N GLN A 30 0.57 -13.91 -9.68
CA GLN A 30 1.18 -15.12 -9.12
C GLN A 30 2.71 -14.98 -8.96
N MET A 31 3.31 -14.01 -9.64
CA MET A 31 4.77 -13.85 -9.68
C MET A 31 5.28 -13.19 -8.40
N GLU A 32 6.01 -13.95 -7.60
CA GLU A 32 6.69 -13.45 -6.41
C GLU A 32 7.73 -12.37 -6.79
N ASN A 33 7.97 -11.41 -5.90
CA ASN A 33 9.00 -10.36 -6.04
C ASN A 33 8.85 -9.39 -7.22
N VAL A 34 7.86 -9.61 -8.09
CA VAL A 34 7.68 -8.86 -9.33
C VAL A 34 6.22 -8.49 -9.56
N GLY A 35 5.28 -9.36 -9.23
CA GLY A 35 3.86 -9.13 -9.46
C GLY A 35 3.27 -8.03 -8.60
N PRO A 36 2.18 -7.37 -9.03
CA PRO A 36 1.42 -6.45 -8.20
C PRO A 36 0.76 -7.18 -7.03
N ILE A 37 0.23 -6.44 -6.05
CA ILE A 37 -0.66 -7.03 -5.05
C ILE A 37 -1.83 -7.71 -5.78
N PRO A 38 -2.17 -8.97 -5.49
CA PRO A 38 -3.32 -9.60 -6.12
C PRO A 38 -4.62 -8.81 -5.86
N SER A 39 -5.52 -8.73 -6.83
CA SER A 39 -6.85 -8.16 -6.58
C SER A 39 -7.58 -8.94 -5.49
N GLY A 40 -8.35 -8.23 -4.68
CA GLY A 40 -9.09 -8.85 -3.59
C GLY A 40 -9.36 -7.90 -2.43
N ARG A 41 -9.75 -8.51 -1.31
CA ARG A 41 -10.16 -7.82 -0.09
C ARG A 41 -9.04 -7.88 0.94
N TYR A 42 -8.71 -6.73 1.47
CA TYR A 42 -7.65 -6.52 2.43
C TYR A 42 -8.14 -5.56 3.52
N TRP A 43 -7.32 -5.33 4.53
CA TRP A 43 -7.57 -4.27 5.49
C TRP A 43 -6.25 -3.67 5.96
N ILE A 44 -6.35 -2.46 6.46
CA ILE A 44 -5.25 -1.73 7.07
C ILE A 44 -5.70 -1.24 8.44
N GLN A 45 -4.75 -1.05 9.35
CA GLN A 45 -5.02 -0.48 10.66
C GLN A 45 -4.11 0.74 10.84
N PRO A 46 -4.65 1.97 10.79
CA PRO A 46 -3.83 3.19 10.82
C PRO A 46 -2.89 3.30 12.02
N SER A 47 -3.21 2.69 13.17
CA SER A 47 -2.30 2.63 14.32
C SER A 47 -1.01 1.83 14.05
N GLN A 48 -0.96 1.03 12.99
CA GLN A 48 0.24 0.32 12.52
C GLN A 48 1.10 1.16 11.56
N MET A 49 0.81 2.46 11.41
CA MET A 49 1.62 3.37 10.60
C MET A 49 3.05 3.41 11.14
N TRP A 50 3.98 2.92 10.34
CA TRP A 50 5.41 3.04 10.61
C TRP A 50 5.93 4.36 10.03
N LYS A 51 6.69 5.11 10.83
CA LYS A 51 7.33 6.36 10.41
C LYS A 51 8.84 6.21 10.32
N ASN A 52 9.41 6.61 9.19
CA ASN A 52 10.84 6.60 8.94
C ASN A 52 11.52 7.75 9.70
N ARG A 53 12.12 7.43 10.85
CA ARG A 53 12.86 8.38 11.69
C ARG A 53 14.33 8.39 11.28
N TRP A 54 15.06 9.44 11.66
CA TRP A 54 16.46 9.65 11.27
C TRP A 54 17.41 8.51 11.68
N TYR A 55 17.06 7.74 12.72
CA TYR A 55 17.81 6.58 13.19
C TYR A 55 17.37 5.26 12.56
N ASN A 56 16.33 5.26 11.73
CA ASN A 56 15.93 4.06 11.00
C ASN A 56 16.83 3.93 9.76
N LEU A 57 17.47 2.77 9.60
CA LEU A 57 18.32 2.45 8.44
C LEU A 57 17.52 2.16 7.16
N ALA A 58 16.19 2.33 7.16
CA ALA A 58 15.37 2.01 6.01
C ALA A 58 15.46 3.10 4.94
N SER A 59 15.79 2.70 3.71
CA SER A 59 15.90 3.61 2.57
C SER A 59 14.62 4.41 2.35
N ARG A 60 14.70 5.75 2.53
CA ARG A 60 13.60 6.67 2.18
C ARG A 60 13.26 6.63 0.68
N ALA A 61 14.23 6.33 -0.17
CA ALA A 61 13.98 6.20 -1.60
C ALA A 61 13.08 4.98 -1.91
N ALA A 62 13.18 3.91 -1.12
CA ALA A 62 12.37 2.70 -1.28
C ALA A 62 11.05 2.75 -0.49
N TRP A 63 11.04 3.33 0.70
CA TRP A 63 9.91 3.25 1.65
C TRP A 63 9.23 4.59 1.93
N GLY A 64 9.84 5.71 1.55
CA GLY A 64 9.40 7.04 1.93
C GLY A 64 9.54 7.29 3.44
N ASP A 65 8.74 8.24 3.91
CA ASP A 65 8.65 8.60 5.33
C ASP A 65 7.63 7.75 6.10
N TYR A 66 6.75 7.04 5.40
CA TYR A 66 5.67 6.27 5.99
C TYR A 66 5.45 4.93 5.30
N ARG A 67 5.13 3.90 6.09
CA ARG A 67 4.74 2.57 5.62
C ARG A 67 3.60 2.03 6.46
N LEU A 68 2.58 1.48 5.81
CA LEU A 68 1.41 0.89 6.46
C LEU A 68 1.25 -0.56 6.02
N THR A 69 1.11 -1.48 6.97
CA THR A 69 0.91 -2.91 6.68
C THR A 69 -0.47 -3.17 6.09
N ILE A 70 -0.52 -3.98 5.03
CA ILE A 70 -1.77 -4.48 4.44
C ILE A 70 -1.97 -5.93 4.89
N HIS A 71 -3.12 -6.19 5.46
CA HIS A 71 -3.53 -7.51 5.92
C HIS A 71 -4.53 -8.14 4.96
N VAL A 72 -4.39 -9.45 4.77
CA VAL A 72 -5.25 -10.21 3.87
C VAL A 72 -6.57 -10.49 4.57
N MET A 73 -7.71 -10.17 3.94
CA MET A 73 -8.99 -10.67 4.44
C MET A 73 -9.17 -12.16 4.09
N PRO A 74 -9.85 -12.95 4.95
CA PRO A 74 -10.27 -14.30 4.59
C PRO A 74 -10.99 -14.34 3.25
N GLY A 75 -10.63 -15.32 2.41
CA GLY A 75 -11.18 -15.49 1.06
C GLY A 75 -10.41 -14.76 -0.04
N THR A 76 -9.43 -13.92 0.28
CA THR A 76 -8.58 -13.28 -0.74
C THR A 76 -7.48 -14.23 -1.22
N ARG A 77 -7.44 -14.47 -2.54
CA ARG A 77 -6.46 -15.34 -3.17
C ARG A 77 -5.14 -14.61 -3.40
N THR A 78 -4.16 -14.84 -2.52
CA THR A 78 -2.83 -14.22 -2.64
C THR A 78 -1.79 -15.10 -3.34
N PHE A 79 -2.15 -16.33 -3.72
CA PHE A 79 -1.22 -17.30 -4.34
C PHE A 79 0.01 -17.60 -3.47
N GLY A 80 -0.17 -17.62 -2.14
CA GLY A 80 0.92 -17.85 -1.18
C GLY A 80 1.76 -16.61 -0.89
N ARG A 81 1.44 -15.46 -1.49
CA ARG A 81 2.16 -14.19 -1.26
C ARG A 81 1.60 -13.43 -0.06
N GLY A 82 2.44 -12.59 0.53
CA GLY A 82 2.11 -11.75 1.68
C GLY A 82 3.17 -10.68 1.92
N GLY A 83 3.14 -10.04 3.10
CA GLY A 83 4.08 -8.98 3.44
C GLY A 83 3.86 -7.70 2.61
N PHE A 84 2.60 -7.36 2.34
CA PHE A 84 2.23 -6.21 1.53
C PHE A 84 2.15 -4.94 2.37
N PHE A 85 2.50 -3.81 1.76
CA PHE A 85 2.46 -2.50 2.40
C PHE A 85 1.88 -1.44 1.49
N ILE A 86 1.32 -0.37 2.06
CA ILE A 86 1.18 0.93 1.40
C ILE A 86 2.41 1.74 1.83
N HIS A 87 3.12 2.33 0.89
CA HIS A 87 4.30 3.14 1.19
C HIS A 87 4.49 4.28 0.20
N GLY A 88 5.39 5.19 0.53
CA GLY A 88 5.86 6.22 -0.39
C GLY A 88 7.25 5.90 -0.95
N GLY A 89 7.97 6.96 -1.28
CA GLY A 89 9.32 6.87 -1.85
C GLY A 89 9.31 6.90 -3.37
N THR A 90 10.49 7.14 -3.95
CA THR A 90 10.65 7.41 -5.38
C THR A 90 10.86 6.17 -6.23
N HIS A 91 11.14 5.03 -5.60
CA HIS A 91 11.34 3.77 -6.33
C HIS A 91 10.00 3.09 -6.60
N ALA A 92 9.51 3.29 -7.82
CA ALA A 92 8.35 2.60 -8.32
C ALA A 92 8.63 1.10 -8.42
N GLY A 93 7.74 0.32 -7.84
CA GLY A 93 7.72 -1.12 -8.02
C GLY A 93 8.29 -1.92 -6.87
N SER A 94 7.40 -2.65 -6.24
CA SER A 94 7.63 -3.50 -5.09
C SER A 94 7.17 -4.91 -5.42
N ALA A 95 7.52 -5.87 -4.57
CA ALA A 95 7.09 -7.28 -4.62
C ALA A 95 5.57 -7.46 -4.38
N GLY A 96 4.74 -6.51 -4.82
CA GLY A 96 3.30 -6.44 -4.58
C GLY A 96 2.89 -5.48 -3.46
N CYS A 97 3.68 -4.46 -3.12
CA CYS A 97 3.19 -3.35 -2.28
C CYS A 97 2.51 -2.29 -3.15
N ILE A 98 1.77 -1.37 -2.54
CA ILE A 98 1.14 -0.22 -3.18
C ILE A 98 2.03 0.99 -2.89
N ASN A 99 2.68 1.54 -3.93
CA ASN A 99 3.51 2.75 -3.80
C ASN A 99 2.70 3.98 -4.24
N LEU A 100 2.44 4.89 -3.30
CA LEU A 100 1.74 6.16 -3.51
C LEU A 100 2.67 7.33 -3.89
N HIS A 101 3.97 7.07 -4.01
CA HIS A 101 5.02 8.06 -4.23
C HIS A 101 4.93 9.21 -3.21
N SER A 102 4.87 10.46 -3.67
CA SER A 102 4.64 11.66 -2.85
C SER A 102 3.18 11.84 -2.41
N GLY A 103 2.27 10.97 -2.85
CA GLY A 103 0.89 10.92 -2.37
C GLY A 103 0.78 10.31 -0.97
N MET A 104 1.82 9.62 -0.49
CA MET A 104 1.80 8.94 0.81
C MET A 104 1.59 9.92 1.97
N GLU A 105 2.19 11.10 1.92
CA GLU A 105 2.10 12.11 2.98
C GLU A 105 0.68 12.68 3.10
N ASN A 106 0.00 12.87 1.96
CA ASN A 106 -1.40 13.29 1.94
C ASN A 106 -2.32 12.19 2.45
N PHE A 107 -2.09 10.94 1.99
CA PHE A 107 -2.82 9.77 2.47
C PHE A 107 -2.72 9.61 3.98
N VAL A 108 -1.51 9.71 4.55
CA VAL A 108 -1.27 9.61 6.00
C VAL A 108 -2.05 10.67 6.76
N ARG A 109 -1.97 11.94 6.32
CA ARG A 109 -2.69 13.05 6.97
C ARG A 109 -4.20 12.81 6.96
N GLU A 110 -4.76 12.36 5.84
CA GLU A 110 -6.20 12.16 5.68
C GLU A 110 -6.70 10.94 6.45
N ILE A 111 -5.98 9.81 6.42
CA ILE A 111 -6.38 8.61 7.15
C ILE A 111 -6.24 8.79 8.67
N GLU A 112 -5.20 9.48 9.14
CA GLU A 112 -5.04 9.82 10.56
C GLU A 112 -6.15 10.78 11.03
N ALA A 113 -6.52 11.76 10.22
CA ALA A 113 -7.62 12.66 10.53
C ALA A 113 -8.97 11.92 10.59
N ALA A 114 -9.23 11.04 9.62
CA ALA A 114 -10.46 10.26 9.55
C ALA A 114 -10.59 9.22 10.68
N THR A 115 -9.47 8.73 11.22
CA THR A 115 -9.46 7.70 12.27
C THR A 115 -9.02 8.23 13.64
N LYS A 116 -8.96 9.56 13.79
CA LYS A 116 -8.55 10.22 15.03
C LYS A 116 -9.43 9.77 16.21
N GLY A 117 -8.79 9.29 17.27
CA GLY A 117 -9.48 8.79 18.47
C GLY A 117 -10.02 7.35 18.35
N MET A 118 -9.72 6.65 17.25
CA MET A 118 -10.10 5.26 17.02
C MET A 118 -8.85 4.36 16.92
N PRO A 119 -8.20 4.01 18.05
CA PRO A 119 -6.95 3.24 18.02
C PRO A 119 -7.13 1.83 17.42
N GLU A 120 -8.31 1.25 17.58
CA GLU A 120 -8.71 -0.05 17.01
C GLU A 120 -9.59 0.15 15.76
N CYS A 121 -9.13 0.98 14.82
CA CYS A 121 -9.81 1.19 13.55
C CYS A 121 -9.28 0.25 12.46
N TYR A 122 -10.13 -0.65 11.99
CA TYR A 122 -9.84 -1.56 10.88
C TYR A 122 -10.50 -1.01 9.62
N VAL A 123 -9.70 -0.51 8.68
CA VAL A 123 -10.19 0.10 7.46
C VAL A 123 -10.17 -0.94 6.34
N PRO A 124 -11.33 -1.30 5.75
CA PRO A 124 -11.38 -2.17 4.59
C PRO A 124 -10.63 -1.57 3.40
N LEU A 125 -9.84 -2.39 2.72
CA LEU A 125 -9.12 -2.05 1.50
C LEU A 125 -9.54 -3.01 0.38
N THR A 126 -10.00 -2.47 -0.74
CA THR A 126 -10.29 -3.27 -1.94
C THR A 126 -9.26 -2.96 -3.01
N VAL A 127 -8.63 -4.00 -3.54
CA VAL A 127 -7.69 -3.90 -4.67
C VAL A 127 -8.38 -4.42 -5.92
N GLN A 128 -8.42 -3.59 -6.97
CA GLN A 128 -9.02 -3.87 -8.27
C GLN A 128 -8.19 -3.24 -9.39
N TYR A 129 -8.14 -3.90 -10.55
CA TYR A 129 -7.40 -3.48 -11.76
C TYR A 129 -8.33 -3.50 -12.98
#